data_AF-A0A9D9PDP1-F1
#
_entry.id   AF-A0A9D9PDP1-F1
#
_cell.length_a   1.000
_cell.length_b   1.000
_cell.length_c   1.000
_cell.angle_alpha   90.00
_cell.angle_beta   90.00
_cell.angle_gamma   90.00
#
_symmetry.space_group_name_H-M   'P 1'
#
loop_
_entity.id
_entity.type
_entity.pdbx_description
1 polymer ?
#
loop_
_entity_poly.entity_id
_entity_poly.type
_entity_poly.pdbx_seq_one_letter_code
_entity_poly.pdbx_strand_id
1 'polypeptide(L)'
;MSNSLDLAKVSEHERLAFYGALFSIALADGSLDKEEIELLFGIIDLEGMTESAKREVQSYIIEPPSLYACLKSLEAADENLRYGLMINLVDTAWANDELDANEKQAITLAQQELKISDKQLDAIEKFINKVREIRIRGLDDNYAADTIKTAAAGLSAVGVPVAAVWFSGSVIGLSAVGITSGLAGLGALIGLGGMIPGIGVAILLGTGIFIGVNTLLDTGDKSKKAKLQAEKERKAQLVIKNMQDAINQLVERIAKLQEKTAHLESSAADAEANREAIQRLTERLKFMQQSVAKRKHAFGAS
;
A
#
# COMPACT_ATOMS: atom_id res chain seq x y z
N MET A 1 2.64 -21.17 -18.21
CA MET A 1 3.41 -20.78 -17.01
C MET A 1 2.76 -19.51 -16.46
N SER A 2 1.90 -19.65 -15.45
CA SER A 2 1.06 -18.57 -14.94
C SER A 2 1.83 -17.72 -13.92
N ASN A 3 2.42 -16.62 -14.38
CA ASN A 3 3.08 -15.62 -13.55
C ASN A 3 2.03 -14.86 -12.72
N SER A 4 1.68 -15.40 -11.56
CA SER A 4 1.01 -14.62 -10.52
C SER A 4 2.02 -13.59 -10.00
N LEU A 5 1.67 -12.31 -10.14
CA LEU A 5 2.45 -11.17 -9.73
C LEU A 5 2.15 -10.88 -8.25
N ASP A 6 3.16 -11.03 -7.42
CA ASP A 6 3.11 -10.96 -5.96
C ASP A 6 4.39 -10.21 -5.55
N LEU A 7 4.29 -9.18 -4.69
CA LEU A 7 5.48 -8.47 -4.22
C LEU A 7 6.48 -9.44 -3.59
N ALA A 8 6.04 -10.54 -2.98
CA ALA A 8 6.93 -11.56 -2.43
C ALA A 8 7.82 -12.26 -3.48
N LYS A 9 7.48 -12.17 -4.78
CA LYS A 9 8.28 -12.71 -5.90
C LYS A 9 9.16 -11.65 -6.57
N VAL A 10 8.97 -10.38 -6.24
CA VAL A 10 9.82 -9.28 -6.68
C VAL A 10 11.14 -9.34 -5.90
N SER A 11 12.25 -8.95 -6.53
CA SER A 11 13.53 -8.98 -5.86
C SER A 11 13.53 -8.12 -4.59
N GLU A 12 14.35 -8.47 -3.59
CA GLU A 12 14.43 -7.68 -2.36
C GLU A 12 14.84 -6.22 -2.62
N HIS A 13 15.74 -5.99 -3.58
CA HIS A 13 16.15 -4.65 -4.00
C HIS A 13 14.98 -3.84 -4.54
N GLU A 14 14.22 -4.40 -5.49
CA GLU A 14 13.09 -3.69 -6.09
C GLU A 14 11.97 -3.46 -5.07
N ARG A 15 11.75 -4.38 -4.13
CA ARG A 15 10.81 -4.18 -3.01
C ARG A 15 11.24 -3.03 -2.11
N LEU A 16 12.53 -2.92 -1.75
CA LEU A 16 13.05 -1.82 -0.96
C LEU A 16 12.81 -0.48 -1.67
N ALA A 17 13.15 -0.39 -2.95
CA ALA A 17 12.88 0.80 -3.75
C ALA A 17 11.38 1.11 -3.85
N PHE A 18 10.54 0.09 -4.01
CA PHE A 18 9.09 0.24 -4.10
C PHE A 18 8.52 0.81 -2.81
N TYR A 19 8.82 0.20 -1.66
CA TYR A 19 8.36 0.71 -0.36
C TYR A 19 8.97 2.07 -0.04
N GLY A 20 10.23 2.28 -0.37
CA GLY A 20 10.92 3.56 -0.24
C GLY A 20 10.16 4.68 -0.94
N ALA A 21 9.82 4.49 -2.22
CA ALA A 21 9.06 5.47 -3.00
C ALA A 21 7.69 5.80 -2.39
N LEU A 22 6.98 4.79 -1.84
CA LEU A 22 5.69 5.01 -1.18
C LEU A 22 5.83 5.86 0.09
N PHE A 23 6.83 5.58 0.93
CA PHE A 23 7.09 6.42 2.09
C PHE A 23 7.59 7.82 1.69
N SER A 24 8.36 7.96 0.62
CA SER A 24 8.84 9.27 0.16
C SER A 24 7.70 10.16 -0.30
N ILE A 25 6.67 9.62 -0.97
CA ILE A 25 5.52 10.42 -1.41
C ILE A 25 4.60 10.78 -0.24
N ALA A 26 4.32 9.82 0.66
CA ALA A 26 3.49 10.03 1.85
C ALA A 26 4.10 10.98 2.89
N LEU A 27 5.37 11.36 2.70
CA LEU A 27 6.09 12.29 3.57
C LEU A 27 6.52 13.55 2.82
N ALA A 28 6.05 13.74 1.59
CA ALA A 28 6.46 14.85 0.73
C ALA A 28 5.97 16.21 1.28
N ASP A 29 4.82 16.23 1.95
CA ASP A 29 4.26 17.40 2.65
C ASP A 29 4.89 17.61 4.06
N GLY A 30 5.70 16.64 4.52
CA GLY A 30 6.35 16.63 5.82
C GLY A 30 5.52 16.04 6.97
N SER A 31 4.28 15.66 6.70
CA SER A 31 3.37 15.03 7.64
C SER A 31 3.09 13.58 7.22
N LEU A 32 2.50 12.78 8.09
CA LEU A 32 2.05 11.44 7.72
C LEU A 32 0.81 11.15 8.56
N ASP A 33 -0.34 11.10 7.92
CA ASP A 33 -1.60 10.89 8.59
C ASP A 33 -1.98 9.41 8.75
N LYS A 34 -3.15 9.19 9.32
CA LYS A 34 -3.62 7.86 9.64
C LYS A 34 -4.00 7.08 8.38
N GLU A 35 -4.63 7.73 7.41
CA GLU A 35 -5.11 7.14 6.18
C GLU A 35 -3.92 6.65 5.32
N GLU A 36 -2.87 7.46 5.22
CA GLU A 36 -1.61 7.13 4.57
C GLU A 36 -0.88 5.98 5.29
N ILE A 37 -0.71 6.04 6.63
CA ILE A 37 -0.12 4.94 7.41
C ILE A 37 -0.88 3.63 7.15
N GLU A 38 -2.21 3.67 7.19
CA GLU A 38 -3.02 2.47 7.02
C GLU A 38 -2.79 1.88 5.62
N LEU A 39 -2.73 2.72 4.58
CA LEU A 39 -2.49 2.32 3.19
C LEU A 39 -1.08 1.73 2.99
N LEU A 40 -0.04 2.45 3.43
CA LEU A 40 1.36 2.03 3.31
C LEU A 40 1.57 0.64 3.92
N PHE A 41 1.17 0.45 5.17
CA PHE A 41 1.33 -0.83 5.86
C PHE A 41 0.37 -1.90 5.32
N GLY A 42 -0.68 -1.53 4.60
CA GLY A 42 -1.51 -2.47 3.84
C GLY A 42 -0.80 -3.06 2.62
N ILE A 43 0.13 -2.30 2.01
CA ILE A 43 0.89 -2.71 0.83
C ILE A 43 2.16 -3.48 1.22
N ILE A 44 2.79 -3.11 2.34
CA ILE A 44 4.08 -3.67 2.77
C ILE A 44 3.97 -5.17 3.10
N ASP A 45 4.65 -5.98 2.29
CA ASP A 45 4.92 -7.39 2.56
C ASP A 45 6.41 -7.63 2.80
N LEU A 46 6.74 -7.90 4.06
CA LEU A 46 8.09 -8.19 4.54
C LEU A 46 8.43 -9.69 4.54
N GLU A 47 7.50 -10.54 4.10
CA GLU A 47 7.72 -11.99 4.07
C GLU A 47 8.86 -12.34 3.09
N GLY A 48 9.73 -13.24 3.53
CA GLY A 48 10.91 -13.65 2.75
C GLY A 48 12.02 -12.58 2.61
N MET A 49 11.90 -11.41 3.26
CA MET A 49 12.99 -10.43 3.32
C MET A 49 14.02 -10.75 4.40
N THR A 50 15.26 -10.32 4.20
CA THR A 50 16.33 -10.34 5.21
C THR A 50 16.00 -9.42 6.39
N GLU A 51 16.53 -9.74 7.58
CA GLU A 51 16.32 -8.91 8.77
C GLU A 51 16.92 -7.50 8.66
N SER A 52 17.92 -7.30 7.80
CA SER A 52 18.44 -5.97 7.45
C SER A 52 17.43 -5.19 6.61
N ALA A 53 16.87 -5.81 5.57
CA ALA A 53 15.92 -5.15 4.69
C ALA A 53 14.60 -4.83 5.41
N LYS A 54 14.13 -5.72 6.30
CA LYS A 54 12.95 -5.42 7.15
C LYS A 54 13.17 -4.20 8.03
N ARG A 55 14.34 -4.12 8.67
CA ARG A 55 14.72 -2.96 9.50
C ARG A 55 14.81 -1.69 8.67
N GLU A 56 15.33 -1.78 7.46
CA GLU A 56 15.39 -0.67 6.52
C GLU A 56 13.98 -0.14 6.18
N VAL A 57 13.06 -1.01 5.76
CA VAL A 57 11.67 -0.59 5.46
C VAL A 57 11.00 0.04 6.67
N GLN A 58 11.18 -0.53 7.86
CA GLN A 58 10.65 0.01 9.11
C GLN A 58 11.22 1.40 9.45
N SER A 59 12.44 1.71 9.01
CA SER A 59 13.07 3.02 9.23
C SER A 59 12.51 4.12 8.33
N TYR A 60 11.86 3.77 7.21
CA TYR A 60 11.34 4.74 6.26
C TYR A 60 10.24 5.64 6.84
N ILE A 61 9.53 5.19 7.89
CA ILE A 61 8.57 6.04 8.62
C ILE A 61 9.24 7.17 9.41
N ILE A 62 10.53 7.02 9.74
CA ILE A 62 11.35 8.04 10.39
C ILE A 62 11.90 8.97 9.31
N GLU A 63 12.62 8.38 8.36
CA GLU A 63 13.32 9.09 7.30
C GLU A 63 13.25 8.25 6.01
N PRO A 64 12.41 8.65 5.04
CA PRO A 64 12.28 7.92 3.81
C PRO A 64 13.51 8.14 2.92
N PRO A 65 13.83 7.19 2.02
CA PRO A 65 14.87 7.40 1.03
C PRO A 65 14.46 8.50 0.04
N SER A 66 15.41 8.91 -0.82
CA SER A 66 15.10 9.80 -1.93
C SER A 66 14.11 9.13 -2.90
N LEU A 67 13.00 9.81 -3.20
CA LEU A 67 12.03 9.35 -4.20
C LEU A 67 12.71 9.11 -5.55
N TYR A 68 13.54 10.05 -6.00
CA TYR A 68 14.28 9.93 -7.27
C TYR A 68 15.16 8.69 -7.29
N ALA A 69 15.91 8.42 -6.22
CA ALA A 69 16.77 7.23 -6.15
C ALA A 69 15.95 5.93 -6.25
N CYS A 70 14.82 5.87 -5.55
CA CYS A 70 13.91 4.73 -5.61
C CYS A 70 13.33 4.52 -7.02
N LEU A 71 12.86 5.59 -7.65
CA LEU A 71 12.33 5.56 -9.01
C LEU A 71 13.39 5.12 -10.02
N LYS A 72 14.63 5.62 -9.89
CA LYS A 72 15.76 5.21 -10.73
C LYS A 72 16.10 3.73 -10.58
N SER A 73 16.07 3.18 -9.37
CA SER A 73 16.26 1.74 -9.15
C SER A 73 15.17 0.88 -9.82
N LEU A 74 14.00 1.47 -10.12
CA LEU A 74 12.86 0.79 -10.73
C LEU A 74 12.64 1.15 -12.20
N GLU A 75 13.47 2.01 -12.79
CA GLU A 75 13.33 2.46 -14.18
C GLU A 75 13.34 1.28 -15.18
N ALA A 76 14.17 0.26 -14.89
CA ALA A 76 14.33 -0.94 -15.70
C ALA A 76 13.53 -2.16 -15.20
N ALA A 77 12.73 -1.99 -14.14
CA ALA A 77 11.93 -3.06 -13.56
C ALA A 77 10.83 -3.55 -14.54
N ASP A 78 10.21 -4.68 -14.22
CA ASP A 78 9.06 -5.19 -14.97
C ASP A 78 7.97 -4.11 -15.14
N GLU A 79 7.34 -4.09 -16.31
CA GLU A 79 6.33 -3.09 -16.65
C GLU A 79 5.17 -3.06 -15.65
N ASN A 80 4.72 -4.24 -15.19
CA ASN A 80 3.67 -4.31 -14.19
C ASN A 80 4.12 -3.72 -12.85
N LEU A 81 5.40 -3.85 -12.48
CA LEU A 81 5.92 -3.27 -11.23
C LEU A 81 5.97 -1.74 -11.33
N ARG A 82 6.38 -1.18 -12.48
CA ARG A 82 6.40 0.28 -12.69
C ARG A 82 5.00 0.88 -12.64
N TYR A 83 4.04 0.31 -13.37
CA TYR A 83 2.64 0.79 -13.31
C TYR A 83 2.01 0.51 -11.94
N GLY A 84 2.34 -0.63 -11.33
CA GLY A 84 1.90 -0.95 -9.98
C GLY A 84 2.38 0.09 -8.98
N LEU A 85 3.64 0.52 -9.08
CA LEU A 85 4.17 1.60 -8.26
C LEU A 85 3.42 2.90 -8.53
N MET A 86 3.23 3.29 -9.78
CA MET A 86 2.52 4.54 -10.11
C MET A 86 1.10 4.56 -9.55
N ILE A 87 0.37 3.45 -9.64
CA ILE A 87 -0.98 3.31 -9.07
C ILE A 87 -0.95 3.53 -7.56
N ASN A 88 0.00 2.90 -6.85
CA ASN A 88 0.11 3.06 -5.40
C ASN A 88 0.58 4.46 -5.01
N LEU A 89 1.49 5.10 -5.75
CA LEU A 89 1.92 6.47 -5.49
C LEU A 89 0.75 7.46 -5.58
N VAL A 90 -0.09 7.34 -6.61
CA VAL A 90 -1.29 8.19 -6.76
C VAL A 90 -2.31 7.93 -5.65
N ASP A 91 -2.54 6.67 -5.28
CA ASP A 91 -3.46 6.32 -4.19
C ASP A 91 -2.98 6.83 -2.83
N THR A 92 -1.66 6.75 -2.58
CA THR A 92 -1.03 7.27 -1.36
C THR A 92 -1.14 8.78 -1.27
N ALA A 93 -0.73 9.50 -2.32
CA ALA A 93 -0.81 10.96 -2.37
C ALA A 93 -2.25 11.51 -2.30
N TRP A 94 -3.26 10.67 -2.54
CA TRP A 94 -4.67 11.07 -2.48
C TRP A 94 -5.35 10.55 -1.23
N ALA A 95 -4.65 9.92 -0.29
CA ALA A 95 -5.27 9.20 0.82
C ALA A 95 -6.20 10.09 1.67
N ASN A 96 -5.85 11.36 1.84
CA ASN A 96 -6.49 12.31 2.75
C ASN A 96 -7.34 13.40 2.07
N ASP A 97 -7.69 13.22 0.79
CA ASP A 97 -8.48 14.17 -0.02
C ASP A 97 -7.84 15.55 -0.26
N GLU A 98 -6.63 15.79 0.25
CA GLU A 98 -5.86 17.03 0.06
C GLU A 98 -4.56 16.70 -0.67
N LEU A 99 -4.44 17.09 -1.94
CA LEU A 99 -3.18 16.92 -2.67
C LEU A 99 -2.31 18.17 -2.52
N ASP A 100 -1.24 18.06 -1.76
CA ASP A 100 -0.25 19.13 -1.57
C ASP A 100 0.59 19.37 -2.84
N ALA A 101 1.18 20.56 -2.94
CA ALA A 101 2.07 20.92 -4.03
C ALA A 101 3.29 19.97 -4.12
N ASN A 102 3.83 19.51 -2.99
CA ASN A 102 4.98 18.61 -2.96
C ASN A 102 4.62 17.22 -3.45
N GLU A 103 3.44 16.71 -3.08
CA GLU A 103 2.93 15.43 -3.58
C GLU A 103 2.65 15.48 -5.09
N LYS A 104 2.08 16.58 -5.58
CA LYS A 104 1.91 16.79 -7.02
C LYS A 104 3.24 16.81 -7.78
N GLN A 105 4.27 17.42 -7.21
CA GLN A 105 5.62 17.38 -7.76
C GLN A 105 6.19 15.96 -7.74
N ALA A 106 5.96 15.20 -6.66
CA ALA A 106 6.37 13.80 -6.54
C ALA A 106 5.68 12.90 -7.58
N ILE A 107 4.38 13.07 -7.82
CA ILE A 107 3.64 12.37 -8.90
C ILE A 107 4.24 12.72 -10.26
N THR A 108 4.53 14.01 -10.52
CA THR A 108 5.13 14.47 -11.78
C THR A 108 6.51 13.85 -12.00
N LEU A 109 7.33 13.79 -10.95
CA LEU A 109 8.64 13.12 -10.99
C LEU A 109 8.48 11.63 -11.27
N ALA A 110 7.59 10.94 -10.56
CA ALA A 110 7.32 9.52 -10.76
C ALA A 110 6.83 9.22 -12.18
N GLN A 111 5.95 10.07 -12.72
CA GLN A 111 5.46 9.96 -14.09
C GLN A 111 6.62 9.97 -15.10
N GLN A 112 7.57 10.91 -14.95
CA GLN A 112 8.72 11.03 -15.83
C GLN A 112 9.66 9.84 -15.71
N GLU A 113 10.02 9.48 -14.48
CA GLU A 113 11.01 8.42 -14.22
C GLU A 113 10.49 7.01 -14.56
N LEU A 114 9.19 6.75 -14.36
CA LEU A 114 8.55 5.49 -14.70
C LEU A 114 8.06 5.43 -16.15
N LYS A 115 8.28 6.50 -16.93
CA LYS A 115 7.94 6.64 -18.36
C LYS A 115 6.44 6.46 -18.61
N ILE A 116 5.62 7.07 -17.76
CA ILE A 116 4.16 7.04 -17.82
C ILE A 116 3.68 8.23 -18.66
N SER A 117 2.94 7.97 -19.74
CA SER A 117 2.35 9.05 -20.55
C SER A 117 1.21 9.76 -19.83
N ASP A 118 0.90 11.00 -20.24
CA ASP A 118 -0.21 11.77 -19.66
C ASP A 118 -1.56 11.02 -19.74
N LYS A 119 -1.80 10.31 -20.85
CA LYS A 119 -3.01 9.49 -21.02
C LYS A 119 -3.09 8.33 -20.02
N GLN A 120 -1.94 7.75 -19.69
CA GLN A 120 -1.87 6.66 -18.73
C GLN A 120 -2.03 7.17 -17.30
N LEU A 121 -1.44 8.33 -16.98
CA LEU A 121 -1.64 8.97 -15.69
C LEU A 121 -3.12 9.35 -15.48
N ASP A 122 -3.76 10.00 -16.44
CA ASP A 122 -5.19 10.34 -16.39
C ASP A 122 -6.07 9.09 -16.19
N ALA A 123 -5.73 7.97 -16.84
CA ALA A 123 -6.43 6.71 -16.63
C ALA A 123 -6.21 6.11 -15.23
N ILE A 124 -4.98 6.18 -14.70
CA ILE A 124 -4.63 5.76 -13.34
C ILE A 124 -5.39 6.59 -12.30
N GLU A 125 -5.39 7.91 -12.46
CA GLU A 125 -6.14 8.84 -11.61
C GLU A 125 -7.64 8.54 -11.59
N LYS A 126 -8.24 8.30 -12.76
CA LYS A 126 -9.64 7.87 -12.86
C LYS A 126 -9.89 6.53 -12.18
N PHE A 127 -8.98 5.58 -12.33
CA PHE A 127 -9.06 4.29 -11.67
C PHE A 127 -9.02 4.43 -10.14
N ILE A 128 -8.05 5.18 -9.62
CA ILE A 128 -7.92 5.44 -8.18
C ILE A 128 -9.15 6.16 -7.62
N ASN A 129 -9.68 7.15 -8.32
CA ASN A 129 -10.94 7.79 -7.91
C ASN A 129 -12.08 6.79 -7.74
N LYS A 130 -12.19 5.79 -8.62
CA LYS A 130 -13.20 4.73 -8.50
C LYS A 130 -12.93 3.77 -7.35
N VAL A 131 -11.66 3.44 -7.10
CA VAL A 131 -11.27 2.64 -5.92
C VAL A 131 -11.63 3.38 -4.62
N ARG A 132 -11.33 4.68 -4.54
CA ARG A 132 -11.65 5.53 -3.38
C ARG A 132 -13.15 5.69 -3.19
N GLU A 133 -13.92 5.90 -4.27
CA GLU A 133 -15.39 5.97 -4.22
C GLU A 133 -15.99 4.73 -3.55
N ILE A 134 -15.49 3.54 -3.91
CA ILE A 134 -15.96 2.29 -3.32
C ILE A 134 -15.54 2.17 -1.85
N ARG A 135 -14.30 2.58 -1.51
CA ARG A 135 -13.79 2.59 -0.13
C ARG A 135 -14.66 3.47 0.78
N ILE A 136 -15.08 4.64 0.30
CA ILE A 136 -15.87 5.61 1.08
C ILE A 136 -17.34 5.19 1.20
N ARG A 137 -17.95 4.70 0.11
CA ARG A 137 -19.41 4.45 0.08
C ARG A 137 -19.87 3.29 0.96
N GLY A 138 -18.99 2.35 1.32
CA GLY A 138 -19.43 1.09 1.92
C GLY A 138 -20.13 0.17 0.89
N LEU A 139 -20.17 -1.13 1.16
CA LEU A 139 -20.40 -2.15 0.12
C LEU A 139 -21.84 -2.24 -0.44
N ASP A 140 -21.93 -2.18 -1.77
CA ASP A 140 -22.69 -3.12 -2.62
C ASP A 140 -21.67 -3.89 -3.48
N ASP A 141 -21.49 -5.18 -3.18
CA ASP A 141 -20.44 -6.03 -3.76
C ASP A 141 -20.51 -6.12 -5.30
N ASN A 142 -21.72 -6.10 -5.87
CA ASN A 142 -21.91 -6.19 -7.31
C ASN A 142 -21.55 -4.87 -7.99
N TYR A 143 -21.96 -3.75 -7.39
CA TYR A 143 -21.60 -2.42 -7.86
C TYR A 143 -20.08 -2.22 -7.84
N ALA A 144 -19.42 -2.62 -6.75
CA ALA A 144 -17.98 -2.48 -6.61
C ALA A 144 -17.21 -3.32 -7.65
N ALA A 145 -17.60 -4.58 -7.84
CA ALA A 145 -16.95 -5.46 -8.80
C ALA A 145 -17.06 -4.94 -10.24
N ASP A 146 -18.26 -4.50 -10.66
CA ASP A 146 -18.48 -3.96 -12.01
C ASP A 146 -17.77 -2.62 -12.22
N THR A 147 -17.77 -1.76 -11.19
CA THR A 147 -17.08 -0.47 -11.22
C THR A 147 -15.57 -0.65 -11.37
N ILE A 148 -14.95 -1.54 -10.59
CA ILE A 148 -13.51 -1.83 -10.70
C ILE A 148 -13.18 -2.46 -12.05
N LYS A 149 -14.01 -3.40 -12.53
CA LYS A 149 -13.81 -4.03 -13.85
C LYS A 149 -13.82 -2.99 -14.97
N THR A 150 -14.81 -2.09 -14.95
CA THR A 150 -14.93 -1.01 -15.92
C THR A 150 -13.75 -0.04 -15.83
N ALA A 151 -13.35 0.33 -14.63
CA ALA A 151 -12.19 1.21 -14.41
C ALA A 151 -10.87 0.56 -14.90
N ALA A 152 -10.68 -0.74 -14.65
CA ALA A 152 -9.52 -1.49 -15.12
C ALA A 152 -9.50 -1.65 -16.65
N ALA A 153 -10.66 -1.75 -17.31
CA ALA A 153 -10.75 -1.72 -18.76
C ALA A 153 -10.32 -0.36 -19.34
N GLY A 154 -10.56 0.74 -18.61
CA GLY A 154 -10.05 2.07 -18.95
C GLY A 154 -8.52 2.12 -18.95
N LEU A 155 -7.87 1.43 -18.01
CA LEU A 155 -6.41 1.31 -17.96
C LEU A 155 -5.86 0.57 -19.19
N SER A 156 -6.45 -0.59 -19.54
CA SER A 156 -5.97 -1.38 -20.67
C SER A 156 -6.14 -0.69 -22.02
N ALA A 157 -7.19 0.13 -22.17
CA ALA A 157 -7.43 0.92 -23.38
C ALA A 157 -6.30 1.92 -23.70
N VAL A 158 -5.52 2.32 -22.70
CA VAL A 158 -4.35 3.20 -22.85
C VAL A 158 -3.02 2.47 -22.66
N GLY A 159 -3.03 1.13 -22.70
CA GLY A 159 -1.83 0.30 -22.63
C GLY A 159 -1.26 0.09 -21.23
N VAL A 160 -2.00 0.43 -20.16
CA VAL A 160 -1.60 0.06 -18.79
C VAL A 160 -1.98 -1.41 -18.56
N PRO A 161 -1.04 -2.29 -18.19
CA PRO A 161 -1.35 -3.69 -17.90
C PRO A 161 -2.33 -3.79 -16.75
N VAL A 162 -3.44 -4.52 -16.95
CA VAL A 162 -4.40 -4.77 -15.86
C VAL A 162 -3.72 -5.52 -14.72
N ALA A 163 -2.66 -6.28 -14.99
CA ALA A 163 -1.92 -6.96 -13.94
C ALA A 163 -1.18 -6.00 -12.98
N ALA A 164 -0.96 -4.74 -13.34
CA ALA A 164 -0.39 -3.75 -12.44
C ALA A 164 -1.30 -3.45 -11.23
N VAL A 165 -2.62 -3.59 -11.39
CA VAL A 165 -3.58 -3.34 -10.29
C VAL A 165 -3.46 -4.38 -9.17
N TRP A 166 -2.82 -5.54 -9.40
CA TRP A 166 -2.57 -6.53 -8.35
C TRP A 166 -1.61 -6.02 -7.28
N PHE A 167 -0.74 -5.06 -7.63
CA PHE A 167 0.14 -4.41 -6.67
C PHE A 167 -0.55 -3.33 -5.86
N SER A 168 -1.76 -2.90 -6.24
CA SER A 168 -2.51 -1.89 -5.50
C SER A 168 -3.06 -2.51 -4.22
N GLY A 169 -2.53 -2.10 -3.07
CA GLY A 169 -3.00 -2.55 -1.74
C GLY A 169 -4.50 -2.29 -1.51
N SER A 170 -5.08 -1.38 -2.28
CA SER A 170 -6.46 -0.90 -2.15
C SER A 170 -7.53 -1.74 -2.84
N VAL A 171 -7.17 -2.57 -3.82
CA VAL A 171 -8.12 -3.53 -4.43
C VAL A 171 -8.19 -4.85 -3.67
N ILE A 172 -7.30 -5.05 -2.70
CA ILE A 172 -7.18 -6.30 -1.93
C ILE A 172 -8.41 -6.53 -1.00
N GLY A 173 -9.16 -5.47 -0.65
CA GLY A 173 -10.44 -5.54 0.07
C GLY A 173 -11.67 -5.83 -0.80
N LEU A 174 -11.59 -5.60 -2.11
CA LEU A 174 -12.67 -5.86 -3.07
C LEU A 174 -12.45 -7.19 -3.75
N SER A 175 -12.44 -8.26 -2.96
CA SER A 175 -12.40 -9.65 -3.41
C SER A 175 -11.54 -9.84 -4.66
N ALA A 176 -10.26 -10.16 -4.46
CA ALA A 176 -9.43 -10.77 -5.50
C ALA A 176 -10.14 -11.94 -6.22
N VAL A 177 -11.17 -12.55 -5.60
CA VAL A 177 -12.13 -13.55 -6.16
C VAL A 177 -13.15 -12.96 -7.15
N GLY A 178 -13.63 -11.72 -6.95
CA GLY A 178 -14.57 -11.01 -7.85
C GLY A 178 -13.88 -10.34 -9.04
N ILE A 179 -12.65 -9.85 -8.84
CA ILE A 179 -11.81 -9.37 -9.95
C ILE A 179 -11.27 -10.57 -10.73
N THR A 180 -10.85 -11.68 -10.10
CA THR A 180 -10.48 -12.89 -10.86
C THR A 180 -11.66 -13.51 -11.62
N SER A 181 -12.90 -13.48 -11.13
CA SER A 181 -14.05 -13.98 -11.90
C SER A 181 -14.48 -13.03 -13.03
N GLY A 182 -14.45 -11.71 -12.80
CA GLY A 182 -14.75 -10.69 -13.81
C GLY A 182 -13.67 -10.56 -14.90
N LEU A 183 -12.41 -10.79 -14.54
CA LEU A 183 -11.25 -10.75 -15.44
C LEU A 183 -10.93 -12.12 -16.06
N ALA A 184 -11.38 -13.24 -15.47
CA ALA A 184 -11.44 -14.53 -16.16
C ALA A 184 -12.38 -14.49 -17.38
N GLY A 185 -13.43 -13.66 -17.33
CA GLY A 185 -14.26 -13.34 -18.50
C GLY A 185 -13.52 -12.58 -19.60
N LEU A 186 -12.58 -11.69 -19.23
CA LEU A 186 -11.69 -11.04 -20.20
C LEU A 186 -10.62 -12.01 -20.71
N GLY A 187 -9.99 -12.82 -19.87
CA GLY A 187 -9.06 -13.88 -20.27
C GLY A 187 -9.67 -14.91 -21.24
N ALA A 188 -10.97 -15.21 -21.09
CA ALA A 188 -11.73 -16.06 -22.01
C ALA A 188 -12.01 -15.38 -23.37
N LEU A 189 -12.13 -14.05 -23.41
CA LEU A 189 -12.25 -13.27 -24.66
C LEU A 189 -10.92 -13.19 -25.44
N ILE A 190 -9.77 -13.33 -24.77
CA ILE A 190 -8.42 -13.33 -25.36
C ILE A 190 -7.74 -14.72 -25.40
N GLY A 191 -8.48 -15.80 -25.12
CA GLY A 191 -8.03 -17.18 -25.35
C GLY A 191 -7.01 -17.75 -24.36
N LEU A 192 -6.75 -17.09 -23.23
CA LEU A 192 -5.78 -17.53 -22.21
C LEU A 192 -6.50 -18.23 -21.06
N GLY A 193 -6.91 -19.48 -21.29
CA GLY A 193 -7.62 -20.29 -20.30
C GLY A 193 -6.80 -20.60 -19.04
N GLY A 194 -7.35 -20.28 -17.87
CA GLY A 194 -6.82 -20.72 -16.58
C GLY A 194 -7.57 -20.09 -15.40
N MET A 195 -8.21 -20.92 -14.57
CA MET A 195 -8.88 -20.52 -13.33
C MET A 195 -7.84 -20.47 -12.20
N ILE A 196 -7.57 -19.29 -11.65
CA ILE A 196 -6.52 -19.07 -10.64
C ILE A 196 -7.20 -18.78 -9.29
N PRO A 197 -6.89 -19.53 -8.21
CA PRO A 197 -7.33 -19.15 -6.86
C PRO A 197 -6.51 -17.94 -6.36
N GLY A 198 -7.12 -16.76 -6.30
CA GLY A 198 -6.53 -15.54 -5.76
C GLY A 198 -6.97 -15.28 -4.32
N ILE A 199 -6.01 -15.12 -3.40
CA ILE A 199 -6.22 -14.83 -1.98
C ILE A 199 -6.48 -13.33 -1.84
N GLY A 200 -7.70 -12.94 -1.45
CA GLY A 200 -8.05 -11.54 -1.16
C GLY A 200 -8.06 -11.28 0.35
N VAL A 201 -7.19 -10.38 0.81
CA VAL A 201 -7.05 -9.98 2.22
C VAL A 201 -7.82 -8.69 2.48
N ALA A 202 -8.84 -8.75 3.35
CA ALA A 202 -9.51 -7.56 3.85
C ALA A 202 -8.56 -6.81 4.81
N ILE A 203 -7.80 -5.84 4.33
CA ILE A 203 -6.99 -4.97 5.18
C ILE A 203 -7.85 -3.77 5.58
N LEU A 204 -7.90 -3.49 6.89
CA LEU A 204 -8.61 -2.33 7.42
C LEU A 204 -7.89 -1.05 7.04
N LEU A 205 -8.38 -0.41 5.98
CA LEU A 205 -8.06 0.97 5.60
C LEU A 205 -9.32 1.80 5.87
N GLY A 206 -9.27 2.69 6.85
CA GLY A 206 -10.21 3.80 7.09
C GLY A 206 -11.68 3.41 7.29
N THR A 207 -12.24 3.66 8.47
CA THR A 207 -13.70 3.63 8.79
C THR A 207 -14.54 2.35 8.58
N GLY A 208 -14.07 1.30 7.88
CA GLY A 208 -14.91 0.12 7.60
C GLY A 208 -14.18 -1.23 7.71
N ILE A 209 -14.85 -2.22 8.28
CA ILE A 209 -14.49 -3.64 8.16
C ILE A 209 -14.95 -4.10 6.77
N PHE A 210 -14.05 -4.18 5.80
CA PHE A 210 -14.37 -4.66 4.45
C PHE A 210 -14.12 -6.17 4.34
N ILE A 211 -14.87 -6.96 5.11
CA ILE A 211 -14.87 -8.42 4.95
C ILE A 211 -15.73 -8.73 3.72
N GLY A 212 -15.09 -8.99 2.57
CA GLY A 212 -15.77 -9.65 1.45
C GLY A 212 -16.24 -11.05 1.89
N VAL A 213 -17.55 -11.18 2.13
CA VAL A 213 -18.22 -12.46 2.41
C VAL A 213 -18.96 -12.92 1.15
N ASN A 214 -18.24 -13.67 0.31
CA ASN A 214 -18.66 -15.01 -0.11
C ASN A 214 -19.99 -15.22 -0.86
N THR A 215 -20.52 -14.20 -1.55
CA THR A 215 -21.76 -14.32 -2.32
C THR A 215 -21.58 -14.89 -3.73
N LEU A 216 -20.34 -15.13 -4.19
CA LEU A 216 -20.08 -15.75 -5.50
C LEU A 216 -19.37 -17.12 -5.46
N LEU A 217 -19.27 -17.73 -4.27
CA LEU A 217 -18.84 -19.13 -4.11
C LEU A 217 -19.95 -19.89 -3.36
N ASP A 218 -21.10 -20.02 -4.02
CA ASP A 218 -22.07 -21.09 -3.75
C ASP A 218 -21.61 -22.41 -4.41
N THR A 219 -20.33 -22.73 -4.26
CA THR A 219 -19.82 -24.09 -4.44
C THR A 219 -19.40 -24.55 -3.05
N GLY A 220 -20.19 -25.46 -2.48
CA GLY A 220 -20.26 -25.87 -1.05
C GLY A 220 -19.00 -26.40 -0.35
N ASP A 221 -17.80 -25.95 -0.71
CA ASP A 221 -16.53 -26.39 -0.14
C ASP A 221 -16.13 -25.54 1.08
N LYS A 222 -16.62 -25.95 2.26
CA LYS A 222 -16.29 -25.33 3.55
C LYS A 222 -14.78 -25.25 3.82
N SER A 223 -13.98 -26.16 3.24
CA SER A 223 -12.52 -26.19 3.44
C SER A 223 -11.83 -24.97 2.82
N LYS A 224 -12.25 -24.53 1.63
CA LYS A 224 -11.67 -23.35 0.96
C LYS A 224 -11.99 -22.06 1.69
N LYS A 225 -13.20 -21.95 2.23
CA LYS A 225 -13.65 -20.80 3.04
C LYS A 225 -12.81 -20.68 4.32
N ALA A 226 -12.58 -21.79 5.01
CA ALA A 226 -11.73 -21.82 6.21
C ALA A 226 -10.27 -21.46 5.92
N LYS A 227 -9.68 -21.99 4.84
CA LYS A 227 -8.30 -21.64 4.43
C LYS A 227 -8.15 -20.14 4.14
N LEU A 228 -9.09 -19.57 3.38
CA LEU A 228 -9.08 -18.15 3.07
C LEU A 228 -9.18 -17.28 4.34
N GLN A 229 -10.04 -17.66 5.28
CA GLN A 229 -10.16 -16.93 6.54
C GLN A 229 -8.87 -16.99 7.38
N ALA A 230 -8.24 -18.17 7.47
CA ALA A 230 -6.98 -18.33 8.17
C ALA A 230 -5.86 -17.49 7.52
N GLU A 231 -5.80 -17.41 6.19
CA GLU A 231 -4.83 -16.57 5.48
C GLU A 231 -5.08 -15.08 5.70
N LYS A 232 -6.35 -14.65 5.73
CA LYS A 232 -6.73 -13.26 6.06
C LYS A 232 -6.25 -12.88 7.46
N GLU A 233 -6.55 -13.71 8.46
CA GLU A 233 -6.13 -13.50 9.85
C GLU A 233 -4.61 -13.48 9.97
N ARG A 234 -3.90 -14.39 9.28
CA ARG A 234 -2.43 -14.44 9.25
C ARG A 234 -1.84 -13.14 8.68
N LYS A 235 -2.32 -12.67 7.54
CA LYS A 235 -1.83 -11.43 6.92
C LYS A 235 -2.16 -10.21 7.79
N ALA A 236 -3.34 -10.15 8.39
CA ALA A 236 -3.69 -9.09 9.34
C ALA A 236 -2.72 -9.04 10.54
N GLN A 237 -2.40 -10.20 11.12
CA GLN A 237 -1.40 -10.30 12.20
C GLN A 237 0.00 -9.87 11.75
N LEU A 238 0.41 -10.25 10.53
CA LEU A 238 1.70 -9.85 9.98
C LEU A 238 1.80 -8.32 9.86
N VAL A 239 0.74 -7.66 9.38
CA VAL A 239 0.75 -6.20 9.30
C VAL A 239 0.79 -5.57 10.69
N ILE A 240 0.01 -6.07 11.66
CA ILE A 240 0.08 -5.59 13.05
C ILE A 240 1.52 -5.72 13.58
N LYS A 241 2.18 -6.85 13.33
CA LYS A 241 3.57 -7.07 13.73
C LYS A 241 4.52 -6.06 13.08
N ASN A 242 4.43 -5.87 11.77
CA ASN A 242 5.26 -4.91 11.04
C ASN A 242 5.07 -3.48 11.58
N MET A 243 3.84 -3.10 11.93
CA MET A 243 3.55 -1.81 12.55
C MET A 243 4.13 -1.69 13.96
N GLN A 244 4.06 -2.77 14.77
CA GLN A 244 4.66 -2.79 16.10
C GLN A 244 6.18 -2.66 16.05
N ASP A 245 6.83 -3.32 15.09
CA ASP A 245 8.28 -3.20 14.91
C ASP A 245 8.68 -1.78 14.50
N ALA A 246 7.91 -1.14 13.59
CA ALA A 246 8.12 0.26 13.23
C ALA A 246 7.86 1.22 14.41
N ILE A 247 6.86 0.95 15.26
CA ILE A 247 6.61 1.67 16.52
C ILE A 247 7.84 1.59 17.43
N ASN A 248 8.46 0.42 17.56
CA ASN A 248 9.65 0.26 18.39
C ASN A 248 10.81 1.12 17.88
N GLN A 249 11.01 1.18 16.56
CA GLN A 249 12.03 2.06 15.96
C GLN A 249 11.74 3.55 16.22
N LEU A 250 10.47 3.98 16.11
CA LEU A 250 10.05 5.34 16.44
C LEU A 250 10.35 5.70 17.90
N VAL A 251 9.98 4.82 18.83
CA VAL A 251 10.24 5.01 20.27
C VAL A 251 11.75 5.12 20.54
N GLU A 252 12.55 4.23 19.96
CA GLU A 252 14.01 4.26 20.11
C GLU A 252 14.60 5.56 19.54
N ARG A 253 14.13 6.01 18.37
CA ARG A 253 14.59 7.26 17.76
C ARG A 253 14.23 8.48 18.60
N ILE A 254 13.00 8.55 19.11
CA ILE A 254 12.54 9.64 20.00
C ILE A 254 13.40 9.67 21.26
N ALA A 255 13.63 8.50 21.90
CA ALA A 255 14.45 8.42 23.11
C ALA A 255 15.88 8.92 22.87
N LYS A 256 16.52 8.52 21.75
CA LYS A 256 17.85 9.01 21.37
C LYS A 256 17.89 10.51 21.14
N LEU A 257 16.87 11.08 20.50
CA LEU A 257 16.78 12.54 20.29
C LEU A 257 16.56 13.29 21.62
N GLN A 258 15.76 12.73 22.54
CA GLN A 258 15.55 13.29 23.86
C GLN A 258 16.83 13.30 24.69
N GLU A 259 17.58 12.20 24.69
CA GLU A 259 18.89 12.11 25.34
C GLU A 259 19.86 13.16 24.77
N LYS A 260 19.99 13.22 23.44
CA LYS A 260 20.83 14.23 22.76
C LYS A 260 20.44 15.67 23.10
N THR A 261 19.15 15.93 23.33
CA THR A 261 18.65 17.27 23.69
C THR A 261 18.87 17.61 25.17
N ALA A 262 18.81 16.59 26.06
CA ALA A 262 18.99 16.76 27.49
C ALA A 262 20.48 16.89 27.89
N HIS A 263 21.37 16.23 27.17
CA HIS A 263 22.81 16.40 27.32
C HIS A 263 23.26 17.70 26.62
N LEU A 264 24.17 18.45 27.25
CA LEU A 264 24.75 19.72 26.75
C LEU A 264 25.59 19.57 25.45
N GLU A 265 25.50 18.43 24.78
CA GLU A 265 26.19 18.12 23.51
C GLU A 265 25.56 18.82 22.31
N SER A 266 24.33 19.33 22.46
CA SER A 266 23.57 19.98 21.40
C SER A 266 23.72 21.50 21.44
N SER A 267 24.05 22.13 20.32
CA SER A 267 23.92 23.59 20.19
C SER A 267 22.45 24.01 20.36
N ALA A 268 22.18 25.29 20.63
CA ALA A 268 20.80 25.78 20.75
C ALA A 268 19.96 25.54 19.48
N ALA A 269 20.58 25.65 18.30
CA ALA A 269 19.94 25.36 17.02
C ALA A 269 19.65 23.85 16.85
N ASP A 270 20.61 22.99 17.21
CA ASP A 270 20.42 21.54 17.18
C ASP A 270 19.34 21.09 18.17
N ALA A 271 19.25 21.75 19.33
CA ALA A 271 18.26 21.42 20.34
C ALA A 271 16.85 21.75 19.86
N GLU A 272 16.70 22.85 19.13
CA GLU A 272 15.41 23.22 18.53
C GLU A 272 15.03 22.26 17.40
N ALA A 273 15.96 21.95 16.49
CA ALA A 273 15.73 20.96 15.44
C ALA A 273 15.36 19.57 16.02
N ASN A 274 16.00 19.15 17.10
CA ASN A 274 15.67 17.90 17.78
C ASN A 274 14.26 17.96 18.39
N ARG A 275 13.83 19.08 18.99
CA ARG A 275 12.47 19.24 19.53
C ARG A 275 11.42 19.15 18.43
N GLU A 276 11.63 19.82 17.30
CA GLU A 276 10.73 19.71 16.14
C GLU A 276 10.66 18.26 15.63
N ALA A 277 11.81 17.59 15.50
CA ALA A 277 11.85 16.19 15.08
C ALA A 277 11.11 15.27 16.07
N ILE A 278 11.29 15.47 17.39
CA ILE A 278 10.58 14.72 18.42
C ILE A 278 9.06 14.92 18.29
N GLN A 279 8.59 16.14 18.04
CA GLN A 279 7.16 16.42 17.86
C GLN A 279 6.60 15.64 16.67
N ARG A 280 7.22 15.76 15.49
CA ARG A 280 6.78 15.05 14.28
C ARG A 280 6.77 13.53 14.47
N LEU A 281 7.83 12.97 15.06
CA LEU A 281 7.91 11.52 15.31
C LEU A 281 6.89 11.05 16.34
N THR A 282 6.57 11.88 17.34
CA THR A 282 5.54 11.58 18.34
C THR A 282 4.13 11.55 17.72
N GLU A 283 3.85 12.45 16.77
CA GLU A 283 2.59 12.43 16.02
C GLU A 283 2.46 11.16 15.17
N ARG A 284 3.50 10.80 14.42
CA ARG A 284 3.54 9.54 13.65
C ARG A 284 3.34 8.32 14.55
N LEU A 285 4.01 8.30 15.71
CA LEU A 285 3.85 7.24 16.72
C LEU A 285 2.40 7.13 17.20
N LYS A 286 1.73 8.25 17.44
CA LYS A 286 0.32 8.28 17.86
C LYS A 286 -0.59 7.68 16.78
N PHE A 287 -0.44 8.07 15.52
CA PHE A 287 -1.26 7.53 14.43
C PHE A 287 -1.00 6.03 14.21
N MET A 288 0.26 5.60 14.31
CA MET A 288 0.61 4.18 14.28
C MET A 288 -0.05 3.38 15.40
N GLN A 289 0.00 3.87 16.64
CA GLN A 289 -0.64 3.21 17.79
C GLN A 289 -2.16 3.12 17.63
N GLN A 290 -2.81 4.19 17.17
CA GLN A 290 -4.25 4.20 16.89
C GLN A 290 -4.63 3.18 15.83
N SER A 291 -3.83 3.08 14.76
CA SER A 291 -4.06 2.14 13.66
C SER A 291 -3.89 0.68 14.11
N VAL A 292 -2.86 0.39 14.92
CA VAL A 292 -2.67 -0.93 15.53
C VAL A 292 -3.83 -1.30 16.47
N ALA A 293 -4.26 -0.39 17.34
CA ALA A 293 -5.36 -0.63 18.28
C ALA A 293 -6.67 -0.94 17.55
N LYS A 294 -7.00 -0.16 16.52
CA LYS A 294 -8.16 -0.38 15.65
C LYS A 294 -8.10 -1.75 14.96
N ARG A 295 -6.94 -2.15 14.44
CA ARG A 295 -6.75 -3.46 13.78
C ARG A 295 -6.89 -4.62 14.76
N LYS A 296 -6.28 -4.53 15.95
CA LYS A 296 -6.43 -5.54 17.01
C LYS A 296 -7.89 -5.76 17.40
N HIS A 297 -8.65 -4.68 17.61
CA HIS A 297 -10.06 -4.75 17.94
C HIS A 297 -10.88 -5.46 16.86
N ALA A 298 -10.63 -5.14 15.59
CA ALA A 298 -11.38 -5.71 14.47
C ALA A 298 -11.02 -7.17 14.14
N PHE A 299 -9.81 -7.64 14.49
CA PHE A 299 -9.37 -9.02 14.26
C PHE A 299 -9.33 -9.89 15.53
N GLY A 300 -9.89 -9.41 16.65
CA GLY A 300 -9.96 -10.18 17.90
C GLY A 300 -8.61 -10.56 18.51
N ALA A 301 -7.53 -9.88 18.11
CA ALA A 301 -6.19 -10.10 18.63
C ALA A 301 -6.01 -9.27 19.91
N SER A 302 -6.34 -9.86 21.06
CA SER A 302 -5.99 -9.32 22.39
C SER A 302 -4.48 -9.37 22.61
#